data_AF-A0A1C6F9M9-F1
#
_entry.id   AF-A0A1C6F9M9-F1
#
_cell.length_a   1.000
_cell.length_b   1.000
_cell.length_c   1.000
_cell.angle_alpha   90.00
_cell.angle_beta   90.00
_cell.angle_gamma   90.00
#
_symmetry.space_group_name_H-M   'P 1'
#
loop_
_entity.id
_entity.type
_entity.pdbx_description
1 polymer ?
#
loop_
_entity_poly.entity_id
_entity_poly.type
_entity_poly.pdbx_seq_one_letter_code
_entity_poly.pdbx_strand_id
1 'polypeptide(L)'
;MNREKFTREKWKIFFYMVVYGLLCEAFSLFVLGFDWRFTIGLIMGICAVTVNLIALEKVIDYAIDGKQIWLAFLLHMGRFLLFGVAGYLCYRTDVVALAAYGIGVLGLTAASVITYVKEG
;
A
#
# COMPACT_ATOMS: atom_id res chain seq x y z
N MET A 1 -20.41 -6.77 -5.23
CA MET A 1 -19.87 -6.90 -3.85
C MET A 1 -20.58 -5.86 -2.99
N ASN A 2 -21.13 -6.21 -1.82
CA ASN A 2 -21.88 -5.26 -1.00
C ASN A 2 -20.93 -4.24 -0.35
N ARG A 3 -21.29 -2.95 -0.33
CA ARG A 3 -20.39 -1.85 0.09
C ARG A 3 -19.89 -2.02 1.51
N GLU A 4 -20.75 -2.50 2.41
CA GLU A 4 -20.40 -2.80 3.81
C GLU A 4 -19.38 -3.93 3.95
N LYS A 5 -19.45 -4.94 3.08
CA LYS A 5 -18.48 -6.04 3.06
C LYS A 5 -17.12 -5.53 2.57
N PHE A 6 -17.09 -4.66 1.57
CA PHE A 6 -15.86 -4.05 1.08
C PHE A 6 -15.17 -3.17 2.13
N THR A 7 -15.93 -2.33 2.84
CA THR A 7 -15.39 -1.48 3.91
C THR A 7 -14.80 -2.29 5.07
N ARG A 8 -15.44 -3.42 5.43
CA ARG A 8 -14.95 -4.32 6.48
C ARG A 8 -13.65 -5.02 6.07
N GLU A 9 -13.58 -5.54 4.84
CA GLU A 9 -12.36 -6.17 4.31
C GLU A 9 -11.23 -5.15 4.17
N LYS A 10 -11.52 -3.94 3.72
CA LYS A 10 -10.55 -2.83 3.67
C LYS A 10 -9.95 -2.59 5.05
N TRP A 11 -10.76 -2.48 6.10
CA TRP A 11 -10.27 -2.28 7.47
C TRP A 11 -9.39 -3.43 7.97
N LYS A 12 -9.74 -4.69 7.67
CA LYS A 12 -8.87 -5.84 7.99
C LYS A 12 -7.53 -5.75 7.26
N ILE A 13 -7.55 -5.43 5.97
CA ILE A 13 -6.34 -5.26 5.15
C ILE A 13 -5.45 -4.15 5.71
N PHE A 14 -6.03 -3.03 6.13
CA PHE A 14 -5.31 -1.95 6.82
C PHE A 14 -4.66 -2.42 8.11
N PHE A 15 -5.42 -3.13 8.95
CA PHE A 15 -4.90 -3.65 10.22
C PHE A 15 -3.70 -4.58 9.99
N TYR A 16 -3.82 -5.54 9.06
CA TYR A 16 -2.72 -6.45 8.74
C TYR A 16 -1.50 -5.73 8.14
N MET A 17 -1.71 -4.70 7.33
CA MET A 17 -0.60 -3.88 6.81
C MET A 17 0.17 -3.16 7.92
N VAL A 18 -0.54 -2.60 8.91
CA VAL A 18 0.10 -1.94 10.06
C VAL A 18 0.89 -2.95 10.89
N VAL A 19 0.31 -4.12 11.16
CA VAL A 19 1.00 -5.20 11.88
C VAL A 19 2.23 -5.67 11.10
N TYR A 20 2.10 -5.86 9.79
CA TYR A 20 3.23 -6.22 8.92
C TYR A 20 4.34 -5.17 8.96
N GLY A 21 3.98 -3.87 8.86
CA GLY A 21 4.94 -2.77 8.98
C GLY A 21 5.68 -2.78 10.33
N LEU A 22 4.96 -2.97 11.43
CA LEU A 22 5.56 -3.08 12.76
C LEU A 22 6.52 -4.27 12.87
N LEU A 23 6.18 -5.42 12.27
CA LEU A 23 7.06 -6.59 12.23
C LEU A 23 8.31 -6.33 11.39
N CYS A 24 8.18 -5.67 10.23
CA CYS A 24 9.31 -5.29 9.40
C CYS A 24 10.25 -4.32 10.12
N GLU A 25 9.69 -3.33 10.83
CA GLU A 25 10.47 -2.38 11.62
C GLU A 25 11.19 -3.08 12.79
N ALA A 26 10.49 -3.96 13.53
CA ALA A 26 11.08 -4.72 14.62
C ALA A 26 12.21 -5.66 14.14
N PHE A 27 12.05 -6.29 12.98
CA PHE A 27 13.07 -7.12 12.37
C PHE A 27 14.28 -6.29 11.89
N SER A 28 14.02 -5.13 11.28
CA SER A 28 15.08 -4.19 10.89
C SER A 28 15.88 -3.72 12.10
N LEU A 29 15.22 -3.35 13.19
CA LEU A 29 15.85 -2.98 14.46
C LEU A 29 16.79 -4.06 14.99
N PHE A 30 16.42 -5.33 14.84
CA PHE A 30 17.23 -6.47 15.30
C PHE A 30 18.44 -6.76 14.39
N VAL A 31 18.28 -6.61 13.07
CA VAL A 31 19.33 -6.97 12.09
C VAL A 31 20.27 -5.81 11.77
N LEU A 32 19.71 -4.61 11.54
CA LEU A 32 20.41 -3.43 11.05
C LEU A 32 20.60 -2.35 12.12
N GLY A 33 19.93 -2.48 13.28
CA GLY A 33 19.81 -1.41 14.25
C GLY A 33 18.73 -0.39 13.86
N PHE A 34 18.61 0.69 14.63
CA PHE A 34 17.65 1.75 14.33
C PHE A 34 18.15 2.61 13.16
N ASP A 35 17.57 2.42 11.98
CA ASP A 35 17.81 3.25 10.80
C ASP A 35 16.54 4.02 10.42
N TRP A 36 16.54 5.33 10.69
CA TRP A 36 15.44 6.22 10.35
C TRP A 36 15.09 6.24 8.85
N ARG A 37 16.06 5.92 7.97
CA ARG A 37 15.86 5.84 6.52
C ARG A 37 14.98 4.65 6.16
N PHE A 38 15.19 3.52 6.84
CA PHE A 38 14.35 2.34 6.70
C PHE A 38 12.92 2.65 7.13
N THR A 39 12.74 3.25 8.31
CA THR A 39 11.42 3.63 8.83
C THR A 39 10.67 4.54 7.85
N ILE A 40 11.33 5.57 7.31
CA ILE A 40 10.70 6.48 6.34
C ILE A 40 10.33 5.77 5.05
N GLY A 41 11.23 4.93 4.52
CA GLY A 41 10.93 4.13 3.33
C GLY A 41 9.71 3.25 3.54
N LEU A 42 9.65 2.54 4.67
CA LEU A 42 8.53 1.67 5.04
C LEU A 42 7.21 2.44 5.17
N ILE A 43 7.21 3.58 5.87
CA ILE A 43 6.03 4.45 6.00
C ILE A 43 5.57 4.94 4.63
N MET A 44 6.50 5.41 3.78
CA MET A 44 6.19 5.86 2.42
C MET A 44 5.57 4.75 1.58
N GLY A 45 6.05 3.50 1.71
CA GLY A 45 5.49 2.34 1.02
C GLY A 45 4.05 2.04 1.47
N ILE A 46 3.81 2.00 2.78
CA ILE A 46 2.48 1.77 3.36
C ILE A 46 1.52 2.90 2.98
N CYS A 47 1.95 4.16 3.03
CA CYS A 47 1.15 5.31 2.62
C CYS A 47 0.80 5.26 1.13
N ALA A 48 1.77 4.94 0.26
CA ALA A 48 1.52 4.84 -1.18
C ALA A 48 0.46 3.77 -1.49
N VAL A 49 0.55 2.60 -0.85
CA VAL A 49 -0.44 1.52 -0.97
C VAL A 49 -1.81 1.92 -0.43
N THR A 50 -1.85 2.60 0.72
CA THR A 50 -3.07 3.09 1.35
C THR A 50 -3.85 4.00 0.40
N VAL A 51 -3.16 4.99 -0.16
CA VAL A 51 -3.74 5.90 -1.16
C VAL A 51 -4.15 5.13 -2.41
N ASN A 52 -3.36 4.14 -2.82
CA ASN A 52 -3.65 3.30 -3.97
C ASN A 52 -4.96 2.49 -3.80
N LEU A 53 -5.21 1.92 -2.62
CA LEU A 53 -6.47 1.23 -2.30
C LEU A 53 -7.68 2.16 -2.34
N ILE A 54 -7.55 3.38 -1.80
CA ILE A 54 -8.63 4.38 -1.81
C ILE A 54 -8.92 4.81 -3.26
N ALA A 55 -7.88 5.04 -4.05
CA ALA A 55 -8.03 5.36 -5.46
C ALA A 55 -8.66 4.20 -6.24
N LEU A 56 -8.31 2.94 -5.94
CA LEU A 56 -8.92 1.76 -6.55
C LEU A 56 -10.41 1.66 -6.22
N GLU A 57 -10.82 1.91 -4.98
CA GLU A 57 -12.24 1.96 -4.59
C GLU A 57 -13.01 2.99 -5.41
N LYS A 58 -12.45 4.20 -5.57
CA LYS A 58 -13.05 5.25 -6.41
C LYS A 58 -13.14 4.84 -7.87
N VAL A 59 -12.10 4.21 -8.43
CA VAL A 59 -12.09 3.70 -9.81
C VAL A 59 -13.21 2.67 -10.01
N ILE A 60 -13.41 1.76 -9.06
CA ILE A 60 -14.47 0.75 -9.14
C ILE A 60 -15.85 1.41 -9.08
N ASP A 61 -16.07 2.35 -8.17
CA ASP A 61 -17.32 3.11 -8.08
C ASP A 61 -17.61 3.85 -9.41
N TYR A 62 -16.63 4.53 -9.99
CA TYR A 62 -16.77 5.22 -11.29
C TYR A 62 -16.98 4.27 -12.49
N ALA A 63 -16.38 3.09 -12.45
CA ALA A 63 -16.53 2.08 -13.49
C ALA A 63 -17.91 1.43 -13.47
N ILE A 64 -18.48 1.19 -12.29
CA ILE A 64 -19.83 0.63 -12.11
C ILE A 64 -20.90 1.64 -12.52
N ASP A 65 -20.73 2.93 -12.20
CA ASP A 65 -21.68 3.99 -12.55
C ASP A 65 -21.66 4.37 -14.04
N GLY A 66 -20.70 3.86 -14.83
CA GLY A 66 -20.63 4.02 -16.30
C GLY A 66 -20.45 5.44 -16.83
N LYS A 67 -20.48 6.46 -15.96
CA LYS A 67 -20.55 7.88 -16.35
C LYS A 67 -19.20 8.53 -16.67
N GLN A 68 -18.07 7.97 -16.21
CA GLN A 68 -16.77 8.67 -16.26
C GLN A 68 -15.56 7.74 -16.46
N ILE A 69 -15.56 6.96 -17.56
CA ILE A 69 -14.46 6.03 -17.92
C ILE A 69 -13.10 6.76 -18.03
N TRP A 70 -13.08 7.98 -18.55
CA TRP A 70 -11.87 8.80 -18.65
C TRP A 70 -11.24 9.12 -17.29
N LEU A 71 -12.08 9.38 -16.28
CA LEU A 71 -11.63 9.70 -14.93
C LEU A 71 -11.10 8.47 -14.21
N ALA A 72 -11.71 7.30 -14.45
CA ALA A 72 -11.20 6.01 -14.02
C ALA A 72 -9.83 5.69 -14.64
N PHE A 73 -9.63 5.98 -15.93
CA PHE A 73 -8.34 5.82 -16.60
C PHE A 73 -7.26 6.75 -16.01
N LEU A 74 -7.58 8.03 -15.81
CA LEU A 74 -6.69 9.02 -15.17
C LEU A 74 -6.29 8.62 -13.76
N LEU A 75 -7.24 8.14 -12.95
CA LEU A 75 -6.96 7.61 -11.61
C LEU A 75 -6.06 6.37 -11.66
N HIS A 76 -6.24 5.50 -12.66
CA HIS A 76 -5.41 4.31 -12.83
C HIS A 76 -3.97 4.67 -13.21
N MET A 77 -3.79 5.57 -14.18
CA MET A 77 -2.50 6.18 -14.54
C MET A 77 -1.83 6.86 -13.34
N GLY A 78 -2.59 7.68 -12.60
CA GLY A 78 -2.11 8.42 -11.44
C GLY A 78 -1.58 7.50 -10.34
N ARG A 79 -2.19 6.33 -10.15
CA ARG A 79 -1.72 5.30 -9.19
C ARG A 79 -0.30 4.80 -9.51
N PHE A 80 0.01 4.54 -10.78
CA PHE A 80 1.35 4.11 -11.18
C PHE A 80 2.39 5.23 -11.03
N LEU A 81 2.01 6.46 -11.40
CA LEU A 81 2.83 7.65 -11.18
C LEU A 81 3.15 7.86 -9.70
N LEU A 82 2.17 7.66 -8.81
CA LEU A 82 2.36 7.83 -7.37
C LEU A 82 3.40 6.85 -6.82
N PHE A 83 3.38 5.59 -7.26
CA PHE A 83 4.40 4.62 -6.89
C PHE A 83 5.78 5.00 -7.45
N GLY A 84 5.85 5.41 -8.73
CA GLY A 84 7.10 5.83 -9.36
C GLY A 84 7.73 7.04 -8.66
N VAL A 85 6.94 8.07 -8.36
CA VAL A 85 7.41 9.29 -7.68
C VAL A 85 7.83 8.99 -6.25
N ALA A 86 7.03 8.24 -5.48
CA ALA A 86 7.37 7.86 -4.11
C ALA A 86 8.64 7.01 -4.07
N GLY A 87 8.77 6.02 -4.96
CA GLY A 87 9.97 5.21 -5.09
C GLY A 87 11.20 6.05 -5.46
N TYR A 88 11.07 7.00 -6.39
CA TYR A 88 12.16 7.90 -6.75
C TYR A 88 12.61 8.79 -5.58
N LEU A 89 11.67 9.30 -4.78
CA LEU A 89 12.00 10.08 -3.58
C LEU A 89 12.74 9.22 -2.53
N CYS A 90 12.30 7.97 -2.33
CA CYS A 90 12.99 7.02 -1.46
C CYS A 90 14.41 6.72 -1.97
N TYR A 91 14.58 6.47 -3.28
CA TYR A 91 15.89 6.25 -3.90
C TYR A 91 16.83 7.46 -3.74
N ARG A 92 16.30 8.68 -3.90
CA ARG A 92 17.06 9.91 -3.68
C ARG A 92 17.54 10.08 -2.24
N THR A 93 16.86 9.45 -1.30
CA THR A 93 17.24 9.46 0.12
C THR A 93 18.32 8.41 0.38
N ASP A 94 18.02 7.14 0.07
CA ASP A 94 18.94 6.02 0.25
C ASP A 94 18.43 4.74 -0.44
N VAL A 95 19.34 3.81 -0.76
CA VAL A 95 18.99 2.49 -1.29
C VAL A 95 18.23 1.67 -0.24
N VAL A 96 18.57 1.81 1.05
CA VAL A 96 17.86 1.19 2.17
C VAL A 96 16.42 1.70 2.26
N ALA A 97 16.21 3.01 2.08
CA ALA A 97 14.87 3.59 2.05
C ALA A 97 14.05 3.09 0.85
N LEU A 98 14.69 2.90 -0.31
CA LEU A 98 14.04 2.29 -1.49
C LEU A 98 13.65 0.82 -1.24
N ALA A 99 14.52 0.05 -0.61
CA ALA A 99 14.24 -1.35 -0.27
C ALA A 99 13.08 -1.45 0.75
N ALA A 100 13.12 -0.62 1.79
CA ALA A 100 12.06 -0.53 2.80
C ALA A 100 10.72 -0.08 2.21
N TYR A 101 10.76 0.84 1.25
CA TYR A 101 9.60 1.24 0.45
C TYR A 101 9.00 0.05 -0.31
N GLY A 102 9.82 -0.73 -1.00
CA GLY A 102 9.38 -1.95 -1.68
C GLY A 102 8.72 -2.95 -0.72
N ILE A 103 9.31 -3.17 0.46
CA ILE A 103 8.75 -4.01 1.51
C ILE A 103 7.38 -3.48 1.97
N GLY A 104 7.27 -2.17 2.22
CA GLY A 104 6.02 -1.52 2.59
C GLY A 104 4.93 -1.68 1.51
N VAL A 105 5.32 -1.62 0.23
CA VAL A 105 4.40 -1.86 -0.89
C VAL A 105 3.92 -3.32 -0.94
N LEU A 106 4.81 -4.28 -0.69
CA LEU A 106 4.49 -5.71 -0.64
C LEU A 106 3.59 -6.09 0.55
N GLY A 107 3.53 -5.27 1.59
CA GLY A 107 2.63 -5.44 2.73
C GLY A 107 1.16 -5.58 2.31
N LEU A 108 0.73 -4.96 1.20
CA LEU A 108 -0.62 -5.15 0.64
C LEU A 108 -0.86 -6.60 0.23
N THR A 109 0.11 -7.19 -0.49
CA THR A 109 0.01 -8.53 -1.05
C THR A 109 0.03 -9.56 0.07
N ALA A 110 0.85 -9.36 1.09
CA ALA A 110 0.82 -10.20 2.29
C ALA A 110 -0.52 -10.09 3.02
N ALA A 111 -1.00 -8.86 3.26
CA ALA A 111 -2.27 -8.62 3.94
C ALA A 111 -3.48 -9.19 3.18
N SER A 112 -3.50 -9.06 1.84
CA SER A 112 -4.56 -9.61 1.01
C SER A 112 -4.54 -11.13 1.02
N VAL A 113 -3.38 -11.77 0.84
CA VAL A 113 -3.25 -13.24 0.92
C VAL A 113 -3.72 -13.76 2.28
N ILE A 114 -3.27 -13.16 3.39
CA ILE A 114 -3.68 -13.56 4.74
C ILE A 114 -5.19 -13.41 4.93
N THR A 115 -5.78 -12.32 4.44
CA THR A 115 -7.21 -12.06 4.59
C THR A 115 -8.04 -13.05 3.77
N TYR A 116 -7.64 -13.34 2.52
CA TYR A 116 -8.35 -14.30 1.66
C TYR A 116 -8.21 -15.75 2.11
N VAL A 117 -7.03 -16.17 2.61
CA VAL A 117 -6.81 -17.53 3.12
C VAL A 117 -7.64 -17.80 4.39
N LYS A 118 -7.93 -16.78 5.19
CA LYS A 118 -8.69 -16.92 6.44
C LYS A 118 -10.21 -16.97 6.24
N GLU A 119 -10.70 -16.66 5.04
CA GLU A 119 -12.13 -16.72 4.68
C GLU A 119 -12.52 -17.96 3.86
N GLY A 120 -11.56 -18.83 3.51
CA GLY A 120 -11.80 -20.13 2.86
C GLY A 120 -11.74 -21.29 3.84
#